data_AF-A0AA38HMH5-F1
#
_entry.id   AF-A0AA38HMH5-F1
#
_cell.length_a   1.000
_cell.length_b   1.000
_cell.length_c   1.000
_cell.angle_alpha   90.00
_cell.angle_beta   90.00
_cell.angle_gamma   90.00
#
_symmetry.space_group_name_H-M   'P 1'
#
loop_
_entity.id
_entity.type
_entity.pdbx_description
1 polymer ?
#
loop_
_entity_poly.entity_id
_entity_poly.type
_entity_poly.pdbx_seq_one_letter_code
_entity_poly.pdbx_strand_id
1 'polypeptide(L)'
;MEDLYEQTIERSEQIKKAGYNLIEMWECNWIKSKEYKEEMKQIKSKYKEIEELNPRNAFFGGRTNATKLKVNGKKMKYIDICSLYPTVQCYDDYPVGHPTKIFKPPTYNSKWYGLIKCAILPPRGLYHPILPVKNKRKSGDEKLTFPLCQLCAKLNNQKDYKCTHTESQRIIRGTWCTNEVRKAIEKGYKIITIDEVWHFEQKLSYLFKGYVKAFMKIKLETSEWRNDFESEEEYRKAVKENLGIELVILKNFDTIPFGY
;
A
#
# COMPACT_ATOMS: atom_id res chain seq x y z
N MET A 1 22.57 -44.32 -13.38
CA MET A 1 22.76 -43.08 -14.16
C MET A 1 22.84 -43.38 -15.66
N GLU A 2 23.39 -44.53 -16.06
CA GLU A 2 23.29 -45.07 -17.44
C GLU A 2 21.84 -45.17 -17.95
N ASP A 3 20.92 -45.63 -17.12
CA ASP A 3 19.50 -45.83 -17.47
C ASP A 3 18.79 -44.57 -18.03
N LEU A 4 19.04 -43.37 -17.47
CA LEU A 4 18.43 -42.12 -17.97
C LEU A 4 19.02 -41.65 -19.30
N TYR A 5 20.31 -41.95 -19.54
CA TYR A 5 20.98 -41.58 -20.77
C TYR A 5 20.53 -42.49 -21.92
N GLU A 6 20.45 -43.80 -21.67
CA GLU A 6 19.93 -44.78 -22.63
C GLU A 6 18.48 -44.47 -23.02
N GLN A 7 17.61 -44.19 -22.04
CA GLN A 7 16.23 -43.78 -22.31
C GLN A 7 16.13 -42.48 -23.16
N THR A 8 17.07 -41.55 -22.97
CA THR A 8 17.12 -40.32 -23.78
C THR A 8 17.50 -40.63 -25.22
N ILE A 9 18.50 -41.50 -25.43
CA ILE A 9 18.91 -41.95 -26.77
C ILE A 9 17.76 -42.66 -27.48
N GLU A 10 17.11 -43.63 -26.81
CA GLU A 10 15.99 -44.37 -27.40
C GLU A 10 14.86 -43.44 -27.84
N ARG A 11 14.51 -42.46 -27.00
CA ARG A 11 13.49 -41.47 -27.32
C ARG A 11 13.90 -40.58 -28.50
N SER A 12 15.17 -40.16 -28.54
CA SER A 12 15.71 -39.39 -29.66
C SER A 12 15.67 -40.17 -30.97
N GLU A 13 15.97 -41.48 -30.95
CA GLU A 13 15.86 -42.34 -32.13
C GLU A 13 14.42 -42.53 -32.61
N GLN A 14 13.47 -42.74 -31.69
CA GLN A 14 12.06 -42.90 -32.03
C GLN A 14 11.53 -41.65 -32.77
N ILE A 15 11.88 -40.46 -32.29
CA ILE A 15 11.48 -39.18 -32.91
C ILE A 15 12.10 -39.04 -34.31
N LYS A 16 13.39 -39.37 -34.46
CA LYS A 16 14.08 -39.34 -35.76
C LYS A 16 13.48 -40.35 -36.75
N LYS A 17 13.18 -41.58 -36.30
CA LYS A 17 12.53 -42.64 -37.12
C LYS A 17 11.13 -42.27 -37.59
N ALA A 18 10.40 -41.48 -36.80
CA ALA A 18 9.10 -40.93 -37.19
C ALA A 18 9.20 -39.78 -38.21
N GLY A 19 10.41 -39.43 -38.68
CA GLY A 19 10.63 -38.44 -39.73
C GLY A 19 10.76 -36.99 -39.24
N TYR A 20 10.85 -36.76 -37.93
CA TYR A 20 11.01 -35.42 -37.37
C TYR A 20 12.48 -34.99 -37.34
N ASN A 21 12.72 -33.71 -37.59
CA ASN A 21 14.03 -33.09 -37.39
C ASN A 21 14.25 -32.79 -35.90
N LEU A 22 14.96 -33.68 -35.20
CA LEU A 22 15.30 -33.51 -33.80
C LEU A 22 16.63 -32.76 -33.63
N ILE A 23 16.61 -31.64 -32.90
CA ILE A 23 17.81 -30.88 -32.50
C ILE A 23 17.99 -31.04 -30.99
N GLU A 24 19.10 -31.67 -30.59
CA GLU A 24 19.43 -31.91 -29.18
C GLU A 24 20.45 -30.86 -28.71
N MET A 25 20.21 -30.26 -27.55
CA MET A 25 21.05 -29.19 -27.03
C MET A 25 21.15 -29.28 -25.51
N TRP A 26 22.36 -29.13 -24.98
CA TRP A 26 22.59 -29.01 -23.54
C TRP A 26 21.88 -27.77 -22.98
N GLU A 27 21.29 -27.90 -21.78
CA GLU A 27 20.58 -26.81 -21.10
C GLU A 27 21.41 -25.53 -20.99
N CYS A 28 22.68 -25.65 -20.63
CA CYS A 28 23.58 -24.50 -20.47
C CYS A 28 23.88 -23.77 -21.78
N ASN A 29 23.77 -24.47 -22.92
CA ASN A 29 23.88 -23.88 -24.26
C ASN A 29 22.55 -23.27 -24.69
N TRP A 30 21.43 -23.94 -24.39
CA TRP A 30 20.08 -23.44 -24.64
C TRP A 30 19.82 -22.12 -23.91
N ILE A 31 20.12 -22.03 -22.62
CA ILE A 31 19.95 -20.79 -21.82
C ILE A 31 20.73 -19.60 -22.41
N LYS A 32 21.85 -19.87 -23.11
CA LYS A 32 22.69 -18.84 -23.74
C LYS A 32 22.24 -18.47 -25.15
N SER A 33 21.41 -19.29 -25.80
CA SER A 33 20.96 -19.13 -27.19
C SER A 33 20.16 -17.85 -27.40
N LYS A 34 20.05 -17.39 -28.65
CA LYS A 34 19.26 -16.20 -28.99
C LYS A 34 17.77 -16.52 -28.92
N GLU A 35 17.42 -17.70 -29.41
CA GLU A 35 16.08 -18.28 -29.47
C GLU A 35 15.46 -18.32 -28.07
N TYR A 36 16.18 -18.87 -27.08
CA TYR A 36 15.73 -18.90 -25.70
C TYR A 36 15.54 -17.48 -25.14
N LYS A 37 16.47 -16.55 -25.40
CA LYS A 37 16.34 -15.17 -24.92
C LYS A 37 15.15 -14.46 -25.55
N GLU A 38 14.87 -14.69 -26.82
CA GLU A 38 13.71 -14.14 -27.54
C GLU A 38 12.40 -14.76 -27.04
N GLU A 39 12.35 -16.08 -26.90
CA GLU A 39 11.19 -16.80 -26.36
C GLU A 39 10.91 -16.35 -24.92
N MET A 40 11.93 -16.29 -24.06
CA MET A 40 11.81 -15.77 -22.70
C MET A 40 11.41 -14.30 -22.68
N LYS A 41 11.79 -13.49 -23.67
CA LYS A 41 11.36 -12.10 -23.78
C LYS A 41 9.87 -12.01 -24.15
N GLN A 42 9.40 -12.84 -25.09
CA GLN A 42 7.99 -12.93 -25.48
C GLN A 42 7.11 -13.44 -24.33
N ILE A 43 7.58 -14.49 -23.65
CA ILE A 43 6.97 -15.02 -22.43
C ILE A 43 6.92 -13.91 -21.37
N LYS A 44 8.04 -13.25 -21.07
CA LYS A 44 8.05 -12.14 -20.09
C LYS A 44 7.09 -11.01 -20.47
N SER A 45 6.96 -10.64 -21.74
CA SER A 45 5.96 -9.64 -22.15
C SER A 45 4.53 -10.12 -21.90
N LYS A 46 4.22 -11.37 -22.23
CA LYS A 46 2.89 -11.97 -22.03
C LYS A 46 2.56 -12.11 -20.53
N TYR A 47 3.51 -12.58 -19.71
CA TYR A 47 3.32 -12.72 -18.26
C TYR A 47 3.28 -11.37 -17.54
N LYS A 48 3.99 -10.35 -18.03
CA LYS A 48 3.89 -8.98 -17.48
C LYS A 48 2.49 -8.38 -17.63
N GLU A 49 1.73 -8.80 -18.64
CA GLU A 49 0.32 -8.42 -18.78
C GLU A 49 -0.62 -9.16 -17.83
N ILE A 50 -0.16 -10.25 -17.21
CA ILE A 50 -0.93 -11.16 -16.33
C ILE A 50 -0.51 -10.98 -14.86
N GLU A 51 0.47 -10.14 -14.55
CA GLU A 51 0.92 -9.96 -13.17
C GLU A 51 -0.24 -9.51 -12.28
N GLU A 52 -0.64 -10.38 -11.36
CA GLU A 52 -1.75 -10.11 -10.45
C GLU A 52 -1.43 -8.94 -9.51
N LEU A 53 -2.48 -8.38 -8.92
CA LEU A 53 -2.42 -7.44 -7.83
C LEU A 53 -1.76 -8.11 -6.63
N ASN A 54 -0.65 -7.54 -6.17
CA ASN A 54 -0.03 -7.92 -4.91
C ASN A 54 -0.44 -6.91 -3.82
N PRO A 55 -1.17 -7.33 -2.76
CA PRO A 55 -1.59 -6.45 -1.68
C PRO A 55 -0.47 -5.68 -1.00
N ARG A 56 0.75 -6.25 -0.95
CA ARG A 56 1.92 -5.58 -0.34
C ARG A 56 2.32 -4.32 -1.11
N ASN A 57 1.97 -4.20 -2.38
CA ASN A 57 2.22 -2.99 -3.17
C ASN A 57 1.34 -1.82 -2.73
N ALA A 58 0.17 -2.10 -2.14
CA ALA A 58 -0.70 -1.08 -1.54
C ALA A 58 -0.33 -0.75 -0.09
N PHE A 59 0.63 -1.47 0.51
CA PHE A 59 1.04 -1.24 1.88
C PHE A 59 2.05 -0.11 1.97
N PHE A 60 1.59 1.08 2.36
CA PHE A 60 2.42 2.27 2.55
C PHE A 60 2.48 2.66 4.03
N GLY A 61 3.60 3.28 4.43
CA GLY A 61 3.76 3.86 5.75
C GLY A 61 3.11 5.25 5.85
N GLY A 62 3.38 5.92 6.98
CA GLY A 62 2.90 7.29 7.21
C GLY A 62 3.43 8.31 6.19
N ARG A 63 2.67 9.38 5.99
CA ARG A 63 3.08 10.51 5.17
C ARG A 63 4.02 11.42 5.96
N THR A 64 5.32 11.35 5.66
CA THR A 64 6.31 12.31 6.13
C THR A 64 6.71 13.23 4.98
N ASN A 65 6.24 14.47 4.97
CA ASN A 65 6.51 15.42 3.91
C ASN A 65 6.66 16.85 4.43
N ALA A 66 7.70 17.55 4.01
CA ALA A 66 7.88 18.97 4.25
C ALA A 66 7.48 19.77 3.00
N THR A 67 6.45 20.59 3.10
CA THR A 67 5.98 21.41 1.96
C THR A 67 6.69 22.77 1.91
N LYS A 68 7.12 23.30 3.07
CA LYS A 68 7.93 24.51 3.21
C LYS A 68 8.97 24.27 4.29
N LEU A 69 10.25 24.57 3.98
CA LEU A 69 11.37 24.28 4.87
C LEU A 69 11.77 25.46 5.78
N LYS A 70 11.27 26.67 5.52
CA LYS A 70 11.64 27.87 6.28
C LYS A 70 10.46 28.81 6.47
N VAL A 71 10.30 29.30 7.69
CA VAL A 71 9.37 30.35 8.07
C VAL A 71 10.12 31.32 8.98
N ASN A 72 10.24 32.59 8.58
CA ASN A 72 10.91 33.63 9.36
C ASN A 72 9.87 34.54 10.02
N GLY A 73 10.08 34.88 11.30
CA GLY A 73 9.31 35.92 11.99
C GLY A 73 7.82 35.60 12.18
N LYS A 74 7.41 34.32 12.18
CA LYS A 74 6.02 33.91 12.41
C LYS A 74 5.92 32.86 13.51
N LYS A 75 4.86 32.94 14.32
CA LYS A 75 4.46 31.88 15.24
C LYS A 75 3.86 30.71 14.46
N MET A 76 4.22 29.49 14.81
CA MET A 76 3.67 28.26 14.20
C MET A 76 2.70 27.58 15.17
N LYS A 77 1.68 26.93 14.60
CA LYS A 77 0.80 26.03 15.34
C LYS A 77 1.05 24.60 14.86
N TYR A 78 1.00 23.66 15.80
CA TYR A 78 1.10 22.23 15.55
C TYR A 78 -0.19 21.56 15.96
N ILE A 79 -0.65 20.60 15.15
CA ILE A 79 -1.79 19.76 15.46
C ILE A 79 -1.29 18.33 15.46
N ASP A 80 -1.44 17.65 16.60
CA ASP A 80 -1.17 16.23 16.76
C ASP A 80 -2.49 15.47 16.83
N ILE A 81 -2.59 14.36 16.11
CA ILE A 81 -3.69 13.43 16.29
C ILE A 81 -3.23 12.39 17.31
N CYS A 82 -3.70 12.54 18.56
CA CYS A 82 -3.44 11.57 19.61
C CYS A 82 -3.97 10.20 19.18
N SER A 83 -3.08 9.21 19.09
CA SER A 83 -3.42 7.83 18.73
C SER A 83 -4.11 7.69 17.35
N LEU A 84 -3.54 8.31 16.30
CA LEU A 84 -4.05 8.25 14.92
C LEU A 84 -4.45 6.83 14.45
N TYR A 85 -3.54 5.85 14.51
CA TYR A 85 -3.84 4.48 14.05
C TYR A 85 -4.91 3.78 14.90
N PRO A 86 -4.87 3.82 16.24
CA PRO A 86 -5.98 3.33 17.06
C PRO A 86 -7.34 3.97 16.74
N THR A 87 -7.38 5.27 16.43
CA THR A 87 -8.61 5.95 16.01
C THR A 87 -9.17 5.34 14.72
N VAL A 88 -8.32 5.13 13.70
CA VAL A 88 -8.69 4.44 12.45
C VAL A 88 -9.17 3.01 12.76
N GLN A 89 -8.47 2.27 13.61
CA GLN A 89 -8.84 0.91 14.02
C GLN A 89 -10.19 0.81 14.74
N CYS A 90 -10.59 1.86 15.45
CA CYS A 90 -11.80 1.88 16.25
C CYS A 90 -13.05 2.30 15.45
N TYR A 91 -12.89 3.13 14.43
CA TYR A 91 -14.00 3.82 13.76
C TYR A 91 -14.12 3.52 12.27
N ASP A 92 -13.02 3.18 11.58
CA ASP A 92 -13.05 2.97 10.14
C ASP A 92 -13.42 1.53 9.78
N ASP A 93 -14.00 1.37 8.59
CA ASP A 93 -14.32 0.07 8.02
C ASP A 93 -13.06 -0.68 7.59
N TYR A 94 -13.02 -1.98 7.90
CA TYR A 94 -12.00 -2.93 7.43
C TYR A 94 -12.60 -4.00 6.52
N PRO A 95 -11.90 -4.43 5.45
CA PRO A 95 -12.33 -5.53 4.60
C PRO A 95 -12.28 -6.86 5.35
N VAL A 96 -13.31 -7.70 5.17
CA VAL A 96 -13.40 -9.03 5.80
C VAL A 96 -13.77 -10.09 4.76
N GLY A 97 -13.28 -11.31 4.96
CA GLY A 97 -13.50 -12.44 4.05
C GLY A 97 -12.54 -12.43 2.85
N HIS A 98 -12.95 -13.08 1.77
CA HIS A 98 -12.19 -13.15 0.52
C HIS A 98 -12.68 -12.11 -0.49
N PRO A 99 -11.79 -11.45 -1.23
CA PRO A 99 -12.18 -10.51 -2.26
C PRO A 99 -12.67 -11.23 -3.52
N THR A 100 -13.63 -10.60 -4.21
CA THR A 100 -13.90 -10.88 -5.61
C THR A 100 -12.84 -10.17 -6.46
N LYS A 101 -12.09 -10.94 -7.27
CA LYS A 101 -11.11 -10.40 -8.22
C LYS A 101 -11.81 -9.98 -9.52
N ILE A 102 -11.64 -8.73 -9.92
CA ILE A 102 -12.20 -8.18 -11.16
C ILE A 102 -11.04 -7.75 -12.05
N PHE A 103 -10.87 -8.42 -13.18
CA PHE A 103 -9.75 -8.18 -14.10
C PHE A 103 -10.16 -7.22 -15.22
N LYS A 104 -9.30 -6.24 -15.49
CA LYS A 104 -9.43 -5.27 -16.59
C LYS A 104 -10.85 -4.71 -16.80
N PRO A 105 -11.53 -4.20 -15.74
CA PRO A 105 -12.85 -3.62 -15.92
C PRO A 105 -12.77 -2.38 -16.83
N PRO A 106 -13.77 -2.15 -17.72
CA PRO A 106 -13.71 -1.08 -18.71
C PRO A 106 -13.86 0.31 -18.09
N THR A 107 -14.54 0.41 -16.94
CA THR A 107 -14.84 1.67 -16.27
C THR A 107 -14.67 1.54 -14.77
N TYR A 108 -14.32 2.65 -14.11
CA TYR A 108 -14.26 2.73 -12.66
C TYR A 108 -15.65 2.63 -12.03
N ASN A 109 -15.75 1.90 -10.91
CA ASN A 109 -16.94 1.87 -10.07
C ASN A 109 -16.61 2.39 -8.66
N SER A 110 -17.30 3.45 -8.23
CA SER A 110 -17.11 4.09 -6.93
C SER A 110 -17.53 3.22 -5.73
N LYS A 111 -18.34 2.18 -5.98
CA LYS A 111 -18.79 1.20 -4.98
C LYS A 111 -17.72 0.15 -4.63
N TRP A 112 -16.68 0.00 -5.43
CA TRP A 112 -15.60 -0.92 -5.07
C TRP A 112 -14.94 -0.53 -3.75
N TYR A 113 -14.64 -1.55 -2.97
CA TYR A 113 -14.04 -1.45 -1.64
C TYR A 113 -12.97 -2.52 -1.49
N GLY A 114 -11.74 -2.11 -1.18
CA GLY A 114 -10.57 -2.99 -1.08
C GLY A 114 -9.36 -2.39 -1.76
N LEU A 115 -8.78 -3.12 -2.72
CA LEU A 115 -7.55 -2.73 -3.42
C LEU A 115 -7.80 -2.58 -4.92
N ILE A 116 -7.05 -1.68 -5.55
CA ILE A 116 -7.11 -1.44 -6.99
C ILE A 116 -5.69 -1.25 -7.55
N LYS A 117 -5.38 -1.99 -8.62
CA LYS A 117 -4.17 -1.83 -9.45
C LYS A 117 -4.56 -1.08 -10.71
N CYS A 118 -4.02 0.12 -10.91
CA CYS A 118 -4.41 0.96 -12.04
C CYS A 118 -3.29 1.90 -12.51
N ALA A 119 -3.47 2.41 -13.73
CA ALA A 119 -2.76 3.57 -14.24
C ALA A 119 -3.63 4.81 -14.04
N ILE A 120 -3.08 5.85 -13.41
CA ILE A 120 -3.80 7.06 -13.05
C ILE A 120 -2.97 8.31 -13.35
N LEU A 121 -3.61 9.32 -13.96
CA LEU A 121 -3.01 10.60 -14.30
C LEU A 121 -3.31 11.62 -13.20
N PRO A 122 -2.29 12.15 -12.50
CA PRO A 122 -2.50 13.21 -11.52
C PRO A 122 -2.87 14.55 -12.18
N PRO A 123 -3.59 15.45 -11.47
CA PRO A 123 -3.75 16.84 -11.89
C PRO A 123 -2.41 17.60 -11.79
N ARG A 124 -2.35 18.81 -12.37
CA ARG A 124 -1.22 19.73 -12.18
C ARG A 124 -1.48 20.63 -10.97
N GLY A 125 -0.41 21.05 -10.28
CA GLY A 125 -0.48 22.09 -9.25
C GLY A 125 -1.23 21.73 -7.96
N LEU A 126 -1.50 20.46 -7.69
CA LEU A 126 -2.15 20.05 -6.46
C LEU A 126 -1.19 20.20 -5.26
N TYR A 127 -1.55 21.07 -4.31
CA TYR A 127 -0.70 21.41 -3.17
C TYR A 127 -0.38 20.22 -2.26
N HIS A 128 -1.35 19.31 -2.09
CA HIS A 128 -1.17 18.07 -1.35
C HIS A 128 -1.53 16.88 -2.26
N PRO A 129 -0.54 16.32 -2.97
CA PRO A 129 -0.75 15.11 -3.74
C PRO A 129 -1.24 13.97 -2.84
N ILE A 130 -2.09 13.10 -3.40
CA ILE A 130 -2.84 12.10 -2.64
C ILE A 130 -2.17 10.74 -2.69
N LEU A 131 -1.82 10.25 -3.89
CA LEU A 131 -1.38 8.87 -4.05
C LEU A 131 0.11 8.68 -3.71
N PRO A 132 0.44 7.72 -2.83
CA PRO A 132 1.83 7.36 -2.54
C PRO A 132 2.46 6.55 -3.68
N VAL A 133 3.77 6.71 -3.84
CA VAL A 133 4.61 5.95 -4.78
C VAL A 133 5.93 5.61 -4.10
N LYS A 134 6.28 4.33 -4.08
CA LYS A 134 7.62 3.84 -3.68
C LYS A 134 8.53 3.85 -4.90
N ASN A 135 9.55 4.70 -4.88
CA ASN A 135 10.56 4.75 -5.94
C ASN A 135 11.87 4.17 -5.43
N LYS A 136 12.44 3.19 -6.15
CA LYS A 136 13.78 2.67 -5.86
C LYS A 136 14.82 3.75 -6.14
N ARG A 137 15.70 3.99 -5.16
CA ARG A 137 16.85 4.87 -5.30
C ARG A 137 18.03 4.09 -5.90
N LYS A 138 19.04 4.83 -6.38
CA LYS A 138 20.30 4.24 -6.85
C LYS A 138 21.01 3.42 -5.76
N SER A 139 20.78 3.74 -4.49
CA SER A 139 21.32 3.00 -3.33
C SER A 139 20.65 1.64 -3.08
N GLY A 140 19.56 1.32 -3.80
CA GLY A 140 18.76 0.11 -3.57
C GLY A 140 17.55 0.33 -2.67
N ASP A 141 17.56 1.34 -1.80
CA ASP A 141 16.44 1.61 -0.89
C ASP A 141 15.22 2.19 -1.61
N GLU A 142 14.04 1.96 -1.04
CA GLU A 142 12.79 2.55 -1.50
C GLU A 142 12.51 3.88 -0.81
N LYS A 143 12.20 4.92 -1.61
CA LYS A 143 11.74 6.21 -1.12
C LYS A 143 10.23 6.34 -1.36
N LEU A 144 9.47 6.51 -0.28
CA LEU A 144 8.06 6.89 -0.36
C LEU A 144 7.94 8.37 -0.74
N THR A 145 7.15 8.66 -1.77
CA THR A 145 6.88 10.01 -2.25
C THR A 145 5.42 10.15 -2.64
N PHE A 146 4.93 11.38 -2.71
CA PHE A 146 3.57 11.70 -3.18
C PHE A 146 3.67 12.62 -4.39
N PRO A 147 3.98 12.09 -5.60
CA PRO A 147 4.26 12.93 -6.76
C PRO A 147 3.01 13.22 -7.61
N LEU A 148 3.09 14.27 -8.43
CA LEU A 148 2.13 14.55 -9.53
C LEU A 148 2.68 14.15 -10.91
N CYS A 149 3.85 13.51 -10.93
CA CYS A 149 4.53 13.02 -12.12
C CYS A 149 5.41 11.83 -11.74
N GLN A 150 5.11 10.66 -12.31
CA GLN A 150 5.91 9.45 -12.11
C GLN A 150 7.37 9.65 -12.51
N LEU A 151 7.63 10.29 -13.65
CA LEU A 151 8.99 10.48 -14.15
C LEU A 151 9.81 11.44 -13.28
N CYS A 152 9.23 12.56 -12.81
CA CYS A 152 9.89 13.44 -11.84
C CYS A 152 10.27 12.68 -10.56
N ALA A 153 9.37 11.83 -10.06
CA ALA A 153 9.62 11.04 -8.86
C ALA A 153 10.75 10.04 -9.05
N LYS A 154 10.79 9.34 -10.20
CA LYS A 154 11.85 8.40 -10.56
C LYS A 154 13.22 9.06 -10.73
N LEU A 155 13.25 10.22 -11.40
CA LEU A 155 14.48 10.98 -11.63
C LEU A 155 14.94 11.74 -10.37
N ASN A 156 14.14 11.72 -9.30
CA ASN A 156 14.32 12.52 -8.10
C ASN A 156 14.55 14.01 -8.45
N ASN A 157 13.85 14.49 -9.49
CA ASN A 157 14.02 15.83 -10.02
C ASN A 157 13.30 16.83 -9.11
N GLN A 158 14.01 17.29 -8.08
CA GLN A 158 13.58 18.33 -7.14
C GLN A 158 14.10 19.72 -7.55
N LYS A 159 14.90 19.81 -8.62
CA LYS A 159 15.58 21.04 -9.03
C LYS A 159 14.70 21.94 -9.89
N ASP A 160 13.85 21.34 -10.72
CA ASP A 160 12.95 22.10 -11.58
C ASP A 160 11.68 22.49 -10.82
N TYR A 161 11.44 23.79 -10.70
CA TYR A 161 10.22 24.33 -10.07
C TYR A 161 8.94 23.92 -10.83
N LYS A 162 9.05 23.59 -12.13
CA LYS A 162 7.92 23.25 -12.99
C LYS A 162 8.19 22.01 -13.83
N CYS A 163 7.35 20.99 -13.67
CA CYS A 163 7.39 19.78 -14.49
C CYS A 163 6.87 20.04 -15.91
N THR A 164 7.72 19.82 -16.92
CA THR A 164 7.42 19.95 -18.36
C THR A 164 7.01 18.63 -19.03
N HIS A 165 7.03 17.52 -18.30
CA HIS A 165 6.68 16.20 -18.85
C HIS A 165 5.25 16.14 -19.38
N THR A 166 5.06 15.32 -20.42
CA THR A 166 3.78 15.04 -21.06
C THR A 166 2.84 14.28 -20.12
N GLU A 167 1.55 14.18 -20.46
CA GLU A 167 0.60 13.40 -19.66
C GLU A 167 1.03 11.93 -19.55
N SER A 168 1.45 11.31 -20.66
CA SER A 168 1.88 9.90 -20.68
C SER A 168 3.06 9.63 -19.74
N GLN A 169 4.02 10.55 -19.66
CA GLN A 169 5.17 10.48 -18.75
C GLN A 169 4.80 10.72 -17.27
N ARG A 170 3.68 11.42 -17.03
CA ARG A 170 3.21 11.73 -15.67
C ARG A 170 2.38 10.61 -15.06
N ILE A 171 1.74 9.76 -15.87
CA ILE A 171 0.90 8.65 -15.41
C ILE A 171 1.65 7.80 -14.37
N ILE A 172 1.00 7.63 -13.23
CA ILE A 172 1.47 6.79 -12.14
C ILE A 172 0.79 5.43 -12.31
N ARG A 173 1.57 4.36 -12.14
CA ARG A 173 1.06 2.98 -12.11
C ARG A 173 1.38 2.38 -10.75
N GLY A 174 0.40 1.76 -10.13
CA GLY A 174 0.56 1.23 -8.78
C GLY A 174 -0.69 0.51 -8.30
N THR A 175 -0.63 0.11 -7.04
CA THR A 175 -1.72 -0.52 -6.32
C THR A 175 -2.00 0.31 -5.08
N TRP A 176 -3.26 0.62 -4.83
CA TRP A 176 -3.70 1.47 -3.72
C TRP A 176 -4.99 0.93 -3.11
N CYS A 177 -5.34 1.44 -1.92
CA CYS A 177 -6.66 1.22 -1.37
C CYS A 177 -7.70 2.03 -2.16
N THR A 178 -8.90 1.48 -2.36
CA THR A 178 -9.97 2.11 -3.15
C THR A 178 -10.40 3.46 -2.59
N ASN A 179 -10.28 3.68 -1.27
CA ASN A 179 -10.57 4.97 -0.61
C ASN A 179 -9.54 6.06 -0.98
N GLU A 180 -8.25 5.72 -1.09
CA GLU A 180 -7.22 6.64 -1.56
C GLU A 180 -7.47 7.05 -3.02
N VAL A 181 -7.82 6.07 -3.87
CA VAL A 181 -8.14 6.34 -5.28
C VAL A 181 -9.41 7.18 -5.42
N ARG A 182 -10.45 6.89 -4.64
CA ARG A 182 -11.66 7.72 -4.59
C ARG A 182 -11.30 9.17 -4.23
N LYS A 183 -10.48 9.37 -3.19
CA LYS A 183 -10.02 10.70 -2.79
C LYS A 183 -9.16 11.37 -3.86
N ALA A 184 -8.35 10.60 -4.59
CA ALA A 184 -7.55 11.12 -5.69
C ALA A 184 -8.45 11.62 -6.83
N ILE A 185 -9.49 10.86 -7.21
CA ILE A 185 -10.46 11.27 -8.23
C ILE A 185 -11.18 12.56 -7.83
N GLU A 186 -11.64 12.68 -6.58
CA GLU A 186 -12.22 13.92 -6.04
C GLU A 186 -11.28 15.13 -6.16
N LYS A 187 -9.96 14.89 -6.11
CA LYS A 187 -8.93 15.92 -6.26
C LYS A 187 -8.46 16.11 -7.70
N GLY A 188 -9.14 15.52 -8.68
CA GLY A 188 -8.92 15.74 -10.11
C GLY A 188 -7.96 14.75 -10.78
N TYR A 189 -7.66 13.61 -10.14
CA TYR A 189 -6.95 12.53 -10.80
C TYR A 189 -7.86 11.81 -11.80
N LYS A 190 -7.31 11.37 -12.94
CA LYS A 190 -8.05 10.66 -13.98
C LYS A 190 -7.54 9.23 -14.10
N ILE A 191 -8.41 8.24 -13.91
CA ILE A 191 -8.07 6.84 -14.20
C ILE A 191 -7.86 6.68 -15.71
N ILE A 192 -6.76 6.05 -16.10
CA ILE A 192 -6.40 5.78 -17.49
C ILE A 192 -6.72 4.32 -17.84
N THR A 193 -6.26 3.38 -17.02
CA THR A 193 -6.58 1.95 -17.15
C THR A 193 -6.68 1.32 -15.77
N ILE A 194 -7.47 0.26 -15.65
CA ILE A 194 -7.55 -0.56 -14.44
C ILE A 194 -7.09 -1.95 -14.83
N ASP A 195 -6.10 -2.47 -14.11
CA ASP A 195 -5.54 -3.79 -14.38
C ASP A 195 -6.30 -4.86 -13.59
N GLU A 196 -6.55 -4.60 -12.30
CA GLU A 196 -7.24 -5.52 -11.40
C GLU A 196 -7.83 -4.79 -10.19
N VAL A 197 -8.96 -5.26 -9.69
CA VAL A 197 -9.60 -4.82 -8.45
C VAL A 197 -9.84 -6.02 -7.55
N TRP A 198 -9.48 -5.90 -6.27
CA TRP A 198 -9.88 -6.83 -5.23
C TRP A 198 -11.01 -6.18 -4.43
N HIS A 199 -12.24 -6.60 -4.71
CA HIS A 199 -13.43 -6.05 -4.08
C HIS A 199 -13.91 -6.96 -2.93
N PHE A 200 -13.96 -6.41 -1.72
CA PHE A 200 -14.58 -7.05 -0.57
C PHE A 200 -16.02 -6.57 -0.43
N GLU A 201 -16.96 -7.51 -0.45
CA GLU A 201 -18.39 -7.25 -0.25
C GLU A 201 -18.68 -6.86 1.21
N GLN A 202 -17.97 -7.51 2.13
CA GLN A 202 -18.15 -7.34 3.56
C GLN A 202 -17.10 -6.42 4.16
N LYS A 203 -17.55 -5.57 5.07
CA LYS A 203 -16.70 -4.67 5.86
C LYS A 203 -17.20 -4.60 7.29
N LEU A 204 -16.27 -4.50 8.24
CA LEU A 204 -16.59 -4.36 9.67
C LEU A 204 -15.85 -3.16 10.25
N SER A 205 -16.55 -2.34 11.03
CA SER A 205 -15.97 -1.19 11.75
C SER A 205 -15.63 -1.48 13.21
N TYR A 206 -15.97 -2.67 13.71
CA TYR A 206 -15.80 -3.03 15.12
C TYR A 206 -14.69 -4.06 15.37
N LEU A 207 -13.96 -4.49 14.34
CA LEU A 207 -12.98 -5.58 14.40
C LEU A 207 -11.95 -5.38 15.53
N PHE A 208 -11.45 -4.15 15.69
CA PHE A 208 -10.46 -3.81 16.71
C PHE A 208 -11.03 -2.94 17.84
N LYS A 209 -12.31 -2.59 17.78
CA LYS A 209 -12.93 -1.60 18.68
C LYS A 209 -12.83 -2.00 20.16
N GLY A 210 -13.15 -3.26 20.47
CA GLY A 210 -13.03 -3.78 21.84
C GLY A 210 -11.59 -3.76 22.35
N TYR A 211 -10.64 -4.24 21.54
CA TYR A 211 -9.21 -4.23 21.85
C TYR A 211 -8.69 -2.80 22.10
N VAL A 212 -8.95 -1.87 21.17
CA VAL A 212 -8.50 -0.47 21.28
C VAL A 212 -9.09 0.20 22.53
N LYS A 213 -10.38 -0.01 22.81
CA LYS A 213 -11.02 0.56 24.01
C LYS A 213 -10.42 0.04 25.31
N ALA A 214 -10.08 -1.24 25.38
CA ALA A 214 -9.46 -1.82 26.57
C ALA A 214 -8.10 -1.17 26.88
N PHE A 215 -7.22 -1.02 25.89
CA PHE A 215 -5.92 -0.35 26.08
C PHE A 215 -6.05 1.16 26.27
N MET A 216 -7.04 1.80 25.63
CA MET A 216 -7.32 3.21 25.84
C MET A 216 -7.78 3.48 27.27
N LYS A 217 -8.63 2.61 27.84
CA LYS A 217 -9.03 2.69 29.24
C LYS A 217 -7.82 2.67 30.17
N ILE A 218 -6.94 1.68 30.02
CA ILE A 218 -5.70 1.57 30.82
C ILE A 218 -4.88 2.86 30.69
N LYS A 219 -4.64 3.33 29.46
CA LYS A 219 -3.88 4.56 29.20
C LYS A 219 -4.48 5.76 29.92
N LEU A 220 -5.80 5.95 29.84
CA LEU A 220 -6.48 7.10 30.44
C LEU A 220 -6.47 7.01 31.98
N GLU A 221 -6.61 5.82 32.55
CA GLU A 221 -6.58 5.62 34.01
C GLU A 221 -5.18 5.82 34.60
N THR A 222 -4.12 5.48 33.85
CA THR A 222 -2.73 5.67 34.31
C THR A 222 -2.13 7.02 33.94
N SER A 223 -2.85 7.85 33.16
CA SER A 223 -2.34 9.16 32.76
C SER A 223 -2.47 10.15 33.90
N GLU A 224 -1.44 10.98 34.09
CA GLU A 224 -1.50 12.06 35.06
C GLU A 224 -2.64 13.05 34.73
N TRP A 225 -3.29 13.55 35.77
CA TRP A 225 -4.31 14.57 35.65
C TRP A 225 -3.70 15.89 35.18
N ARG A 226 -4.26 16.46 34.09
CA ARG A 226 -3.71 17.65 33.42
C ARG A 226 -4.46 18.95 33.70
N ASN A 227 -5.51 18.93 34.53
CA ASN A 227 -6.45 20.06 34.71
C ASN A 227 -7.09 20.52 33.39
N ASP A 228 -7.28 19.61 32.45
CA ASP A 228 -7.90 19.90 31.14
C ASP A 228 -9.45 20.01 31.22
N PHE A 229 -10.04 19.71 32.38
CA PHE A 229 -11.47 19.75 32.70
C PHE A 229 -11.69 20.37 34.09
N GLU A 230 -12.91 20.84 34.39
CA GLU A 230 -13.22 21.50 35.66
C GLU A 230 -13.15 20.52 36.85
N SER A 231 -13.51 19.25 36.64
CA SER A 231 -13.37 18.19 37.63
C SER A 231 -13.08 16.81 37.01
N GLU A 232 -12.66 15.87 37.86
CA GLU A 232 -12.45 14.48 37.44
C GLU A 232 -13.77 13.82 36.99
N GLU A 233 -14.90 14.13 37.63
CA GLU A 233 -16.23 13.66 37.22
C GLU A 233 -16.59 14.16 35.82
N GLU A 234 -16.31 15.42 35.50
CA GLU A 234 -16.57 15.99 34.18
C GLU A 234 -15.72 15.28 33.11
N TYR A 235 -14.44 15.05 33.40
CA TYR A 235 -13.54 14.28 32.52
C TYR A 235 -14.07 12.87 32.28
N ARG A 236 -14.48 12.15 33.32
CA ARG A 236 -15.03 10.79 33.23
C ARG A 236 -16.30 10.77 32.39
N LYS A 237 -17.18 11.76 32.58
CA LYS A 237 -18.40 11.92 31.80
C LYS A 237 -18.06 12.14 30.33
N ALA A 238 -17.14 13.06 30.03
CA ALA A 238 -16.69 13.32 28.66
C ALA A 238 -16.07 12.07 28.00
N VAL A 239 -15.25 11.30 28.72
CA VAL A 239 -14.67 10.04 28.22
C VAL A 239 -15.76 9.00 27.96
N LYS A 240 -16.73 8.84 28.85
CA LYS A 240 -17.85 7.93 28.66
C LYS A 240 -18.73 8.33 27.47
N GLU A 241 -19.03 9.61 27.33
CA GLU A 241 -19.86 10.13 26.23
C GLU A 241 -19.16 10.01 24.87
N ASN A 242 -17.89 10.41 24.79
CA ASN A 242 -17.17 10.47 23.52
C ASN A 242 -16.57 9.13 23.10
N LEU A 243 -16.10 8.32 24.05
CA LEU A 243 -15.39 7.07 23.77
C LEU A 243 -16.19 5.83 24.17
N GLY A 244 -17.26 5.96 24.96
CA GLY A 244 -17.99 4.82 25.52
C GLY A 244 -17.08 3.96 26.38
N ILE A 245 -16.21 4.60 27.16
CA ILE A 245 -15.28 3.98 28.11
C ILE A 245 -15.65 4.49 29.50
N GLU A 246 -15.90 3.59 30.43
CA GLU A 246 -16.09 3.94 31.84
C GLU A 246 -14.74 3.87 32.55
N LEU A 247 -14.29 4.98 33.15
CA LEU A 247 -13.07 5.02 33.96
C LEU A 247 -13.39 4.69 35.42
N VAL A 248 -12.47 4.05 36.13
CA VAL A 248 -12.56 3.72 37.57
C VAL A 248 -11.69 4.68 38.36
N ILE A 249 -12.08 5.01 39.60
CA ILE A 249 -11.24 5.84 40.48
C ILE A 249 -10.05 5.00 40.91
N LEU A 250 -8.85 5.34 40.45
CA LEU A 250 -7.63 4.83 41.05
C LEU A 250 -7.44 5.57 42.39
N LYS A 251 -8.23 5.19 43.40
CA LYS A 251 -7.92 5.56 44.78
C LYS A 251 -6.64 4.80 45.15
N ASN A 252 -5.53 5.52 45.22
CA ASN A 252 -4.27 5.14 45.86
C ASN A 252 -3.74 3.74 45.46
N PHE A 253 -2.86 3.69 44.46
CA PHE A 253 -1.76 2.71 44.50
C PHE A 253 -0.68 3.17 45.50
N ASP A 254 -1.10 3.48 46.73
CA ASP A 254 -0.16 3.56 47.84
C ASP A 254 0.07 2.13 48.33
N THR A 255 1.30 1.65 48.17
CA THR A 255 1.87 0.44 48.78
C THR A 255 1.30 -0.90 48.33
N ILE A 256 1.77 -1.41 47.18
CA ILE A 256 2.05 -2.86 47.11
C ILE A 256 3.50 -3.01 47.57
N PRO A 257 3.77 -3.58 48.76
CA PRO A 257 5.14 -3.91 49.12
C PRO A 257 5.60 -4.99 48.14
N PHE A 258 6.61 -4.67 47.33
CA PHE A 258 7.43 -5.68 46.70
C PHE A 258 8.15 -6.44 47.83
N GLY A 259 7.53 -7.52 48.30
CA GLY A 259 8.22 -8.55 49.06
C GLY A 259 9.18 -9.26 48.13
N TYR A 260 10.47 -8.95 48.27
CA TYR A 260 11.56 -9.84 47.87
C TYR A 260 11.67 -10.99 48.87
#